data_AF-A0A644YIZ0-F1
#
_entry.id   AF-A0A644YIZ0-F1
#
_cell.length_a   1.000
_cell.length_b   1.000
_cell.length_c   1.000
_cell.angle_alpha   90.00
_cell.angle_beta   90.00
_cell.angle_gamma   90.00
#
_symmetry.space_group_name_H-M   'P 1'
#
loop_
_entity.id
_entity.type
_entity.pdbx_description
1 polymer ?
#
loop_
_entity_poly.entity_id
_entity_poly.type
_entity_poly.pdbx_seq_one_letter_code
_entity_poly.pdbx_strand_id
1 'polypeptide(L)'
;MGLKLQKQQKSIGEISKKGELTMKKVGMDLLDKYINGELGEVKKCDTDAHIEIRQVLERFQQGYSERNLEKVDTFVEELFIKGEDTCVLGTATGELFLGSDEVKELIKGDWEYWGNVNINWEDAHISMKNQAAWFSTTGTVSYSFEHTPERYDGYVDFIKNIAEDSKITPKQRVAFINQVLTLTYHQREGKKREYLWPMGLSGVLLKDGGKWKISHLQFSLPKSNFPDERFESSEEFIENYNNQNNKVKEYKNNQITEELKALLRTLEIQLIGQSEVSQEVVKKYFTQYNVPSIIGTENNLHFGVNSISEFFSQQGDLTLSLDLDHAIAQNNKELIWVEATGLLKKNISEDNLAELTLKDLGNLFSSEVESKEKIFAAHKAVACSLREGASGEAYTYPVRLTAVVSKEDENLVFENIHFSFPSYWIFEGKL
;
A
#
# COMPACT_ATOMS: atom_id res chain seq x y z
N MET A 1 31.37 37.63 -26.56
CA MET A 1 31.10 36.17 -26.44
C MET A 1 30.34 35.78 -25.16
N GLY A 2 29.91 36.73 -24.30
CA GLY A 2 29.25 36.44 -23.01
C GLY A 2 27.72 36.51 -22.97
N LEU A 3 27.04 36.97 -24.04
CA LEU A 3 25.57 37.12 -24.06
C LEU A 3 24.81 35.98 -24.79
N LYS A 4 25.52 35.05 -25.46
CA LYS A 4 24.90 33.85 -26.09
C LYS A 4 24.83 32.64 -25.14
N LEU A 5 25.68 32.57 -24.11
CA LEU A 5 25.71 31.47 -23.14
C LEU A 5 24.62 31.55 -22.06
N GLN A 6 24.19 32.76 -21.66
CA GLN A 6 23.08 32.93 -20.69
C GLN A 6 21.69 32.63 -21.27
N LYS A 7 21.49 32.79 -22.59
CA LYS A 7 20.21 32.42 -23.24
C LYS A 7 20.08 30.91 -23.48
N GLN A 8 21.20 30.18 -23.65
CA GLN A 8 21.18 28.72 -23.74
C GLN A 8 20.96 28.03 -22.39
N GLN A 9 21.53 28.54 -21.28
CA GLN A 9 21.29 27.97 -19.95
C GLN A 9 19.85 28.22 -19.43
N LYS A 10 19.22 29.36 -19.77
CA LYS A 10 17.81 29.60 -19.43
C LYS A 10 16.86 28.69 -20.24
N SER A 11 17.18 28.46 -21.52
CA SER A 11 16.42 27.56 -22.39
C SER A 11 16.54 26.09 -21.97
N ILE A 12 17.71 25.63 -21.51
CA ILE A 12 17.92 24.25 -21.04
C ILE A 12 17.23 24.01 -19.69
N GLY A 13 17.24 25.01 -18.79
CA GLY A 13 16.50 24.95 -17.52
C GLY A 13 14.97 24.94 -17.69
N GLU A 14 14.44 25.66 -18.69
CA GLU A 14 13.01 25.65 -19.02
C GLU A 14 12.58 24.38 -19.79
N ILE A 15 13.45 23.81 -20.62
CA ILE A 15 13.20 22.53 -21.32
C ILE A 15 13.29 21.35 -20.34
N SER A 16 14.21 21.37 -19.36
CA SER A 16 14.29 20.36 -18.29
C SER A 16 13.07 20.40 -17.36
N LYS A 17 12.65 21.60 -16.93
CA LYS A 17 11.42 21.75 -16.13
C LYS A 17 10.17 21.39 -16.91
N LYS A 18 10.07 21.76 -18.20
CA LYS A 18 8.96 21.30 -19.06
C LYS A 18 9.02 19.80 -19.29
N GLY A 19 10.20 19.19 -19.47
CA GLY A 19 10.37 17.75 -19.62
C GLY A 19 9.98 16.96 -18.37
N GLU A 20 10.37 17.42 -17.18
CA GLU A 20 9.95 16.84 -15.89
C GLU A 20 8.45 17.02 -15.63
N LEU A 21 7.88 18.21 -15.91
CA LEU A 21 6.43 18.44 -15.81
C LEU A 21 5.64 17.61 -16.83
N THR A 22 6.18 17.37 -18.02
CA THR A 22 5.52 16.59 -19.08
C THR A 22 5.62 15.09 -18.81
N MET A 23 6.74 14.58 -18.28
CA MET A 23 6.86 13.18 -17.89
C MET A 23 6.07 12.83 -16.62
N LYS A 24 6.01 13.73 -15.62
CA LYS A 24 5.07 13.59 -14.48
C LYS A 24 3.61 13.57 -14.96
N LYS A 25 3.26 14.39 -15.96
CA LYS A 25 1.93 14.35 -16.57
C LYS A 25 1.65 13.07 -17.35
N VAL A 26 2.58 12.57 -18.16
CA VAL A 26 2.35 11.34 -18.96
C VAL A 26 2.20 10.10 -18.07
N GLY A 27 2.93 10.01 -16.96
CA GLY A 27 2.76 8.93 -15.97
C GLY A 27 1.43 8.98 -15.23
N MET A 28 0.92 10.19 -14.92
CA MET A 28 -0.41 10.38 -14.34
C MET A 28 -1.53 10.18 -15.38
N ASP A 29 -1.37 10.70 -16.59
CA ASP A 29 -2.36 10.61 -17.67
C ASP A 29 -2.59 9.15 -18.14
N LEU A 30 -1.59 8.26 -18.03
CA LEU A 30 -1.73 6.82 -18.32
C LEU A 30 -2.49 6.06 -17.22
N LEU A 31 -2.30 6.46 -15.95
CA LEU A 31 -3.08 5.96 -14.81
C LEU A 31 -4.51 6.51 -14.83
N ASP A 32 -4.68 7.81 -15.13
CA ASP A 32 -5.97 8.48 -15.23
C ASP A 32 -6.81 7.98 -16.41
N LYS A 33 -6.20 7.56 -17.53
CA LYS A 33 -6.94 6.95 -18.65
C LYS A 33 -7.50 5.58 -18.33
N TYR A 34 -6.79 4.80 -17.50
CA TYR A 34 -7.27 3.50 -17.03
C TYR A 34 -8.37 3.66 -15.97
N ILE A 35 -8.26 4.67 -15.10
CA ILE A 35 -9.23 4.95 -14.04
C ILE A 35 -10.52 5.61 -14.59
N ASN A 36 -10.41 6.55 -15.52
CA ASN A 36 -11.56 7.29 -16.05
C ASN A 36 -12.27 6.60 -17.23
N GLY A 37 -11.75 5.47 -17.74
CA GLY A 37 -12.38 4.71 -18.81
C GLY A 37 -13.67 3.98 -18.39
N GLU A 38 -13.82 3.70 -17.09
CA GLU A 38 -14.95 2.95 -16.53
C GLU A 38 -15.83 3.78 -15.57
N LEU A 39 -15.40 4.98 -15.18
CA LEU A 39 -16.16 5.87 -14.32
C LEU A 39 -16.91 6.89 -15.17
N GLY A 40 -18.22 6.68 -15.37
CA GLY A 40 -19.10 7.79 -15.74
C GLY A 40 -18.91 8.94 -14.76
N GLU A 41 -18.78 10.18 -15.25
CA GLU A 41 -18.47 11.39 -14.46
C GLU A 41 -19.23 11.42 -13.12
N VAL A 42 -18.56 11.02 -12.04
CA VAL A 42 -19.07 11.20 -10.69
C VAL A 42 -18.88 12.68 -10.37
N LYS A 43 -19.98 13.43 -10.43
CA LYS A 43 -20.02 14.86 -10.15
C LYS A 43 -19.53 15.10 -8.70
N LYS A 44 -18.30 15.63 -8.51
CA LYS A 44 -17.78 16.08 -7.21
C LYS A 44 -18.80 17.04 -6.59
N CYS A 45 -19.43 16.63 -5.48
CA CYS A 45 -20.26 17.51 -4.66
C CYS A 45 -19.40 17.96 -3.47
N ASP A 46 -18.55 18.96 -3.68
CA ASP A 46 -17.73 19.50 -2.59
C ASP A 46 -18.60 20.34 -1.66
N THR A 47 -19.05 19.73 -0.57
CA THR A 47 -19.56 20.46 0.61
C THR A 47 -18.41 21.17 1.33
N ASP A 48 -18.69 22.18 2.16
CA ASP A 48 -17.67 22.82 3.02
C ASP A 48 -16.84 21.80 3.81
N ALA A 49 -17.46 20.73 4.30
CA ALA A 49 -16.77 19.67 5.03
C ALA A 49 -15.78 18.86 4.16
N HIS A 50 -16.08 18.63 2.88
CA HIS A 50 -15.15 17.97 1.96
C HIS A 50 -13.92 18.85 1.69
N ILE A 51 -14.13 20.16 1.57
CA ILE A 51 -13.04 21.13 1.43
C ILE A 51 -12.16 21.13 2.68
N GLU A 52 -12.75 21.16 3.88
CA GLU A 52 -12.00 21.08 5.15
C GLU A 52 -11.17 19.79 5.25
N ILE A 53 -11.72 18.64 4.85
CA ILE A 53 -10.99 17.37 4.88
C ILE A 53 -9.85 17.37 3.86
N ARG A 54 -10.06 17.88 2.64
CA ARG A 54 -8.97 18.03 1.66
C ARG A 54 -7.85 18.92 2.19
N GLN A 55 -8.16 19.98 2.95
CA GLN A 55 -7.15 20.80 3.63
C GLN A 55 -6.41 20.07 4.75
N VAL A 56 -7.00 19.07 5.40
CA VAL A 56 -6.27 18.17 6.32
C VAL A 56 -5.25 17.35 5.53
N LEU A 57 -5.67 16.75 4.40
CA LEU A 57 -4.79 15.94 3.56
C LEU A 57 -3.68 16.76 2.89
N GLU A 58 -3.97 17.99 2.46
CA GLU A 58 -2.99 18.94 1.94
C GLU A 58 -1.92 19.27 2.99
N ARG A 59 -2.33 19.58 4.23
CA ARG A 59 -1.39 19.84 5.34
C ARG A 59 -0.58 18.60 5.70
N PHE A 60 -1.19 17.42 5.64
CA PHE A 60 -0.48 16.15 5.81
C PHE A 60 0.62 16.00 4.74
N GLN A 61 0.29 16.21 3.46
CA GLN A 61 1.26 16.21 2.36
C GLN A 61 2.36 17.27 2.55
N GLN A 62 2.00 18.46 3.00
CA GLN A 62 2.96 19.54 3.28
C GLN A 62 3.97 19.13 4.36
N GLY A 63 3.53 18.48 5.45
CA GLY A 63 4.43 17.96 6.48
C GLY A 63 5.45 16.96 5.91
N TYR A 64 4.99 15.99 5.12
CA TYR A 64 5.86 15.00 4.47
C TYR A 64 6.79 15.58 3.38
N SER A 65 6.46 16.77 2.87
CA SER A 65 7.28 17.52 1.92
C SER A 65 8.32 18.41 2.60
N GLU A 66 7.95 19.05 3.72
CA GLU A 66 8.83 19.92 4.49
C GLU A 66 9.81 19.12 5.37
N ARG A 67 9.36 18.03 5.98
CA ARG A 67 10.13 17.15 6.87
C ARG A 67 10.89 17.88 7.97
N ASN A 68 10.29 18.96 8.48
CA ASN A 68 10.94 19.77 9.50
C ASN A 68 10.78 19.10 10.87
N LEU A 69 11.83 18.41 11.33
CA LEU A 69 11.84 17.68 12.61
C LEU A 69 11.45 18.53 13.83
N GLU A 70 11.64 19.86 13.78
CA GLU A 70 11.23 20.78 14.85
C GLU A 70 9.71 20.97 14.93
N LYS A 71 8.97 20.61 13.88
CA LYS A 71 7.51 20.76 13.77
C LYS A 71 6.72 19.48 13.99
N VAL A 72 7.37 18.35 14.27
CA VAL A 72 6.69 17.03 14.40
C VAL A 72 5.58 17.11 15.46
N ASP A 73 5.86 17.72 16.62
CA ASP A 73 4.88 17.85 17.71
C ASP A 73 3.63 18.61 17.26
N THR A 74 3.83 19.80 16.68
CA THR A 74 2.74 20.63 16.16
C THR A 74 1.96 19.90 15.06
N PHE A 75 2.65 19.20 14.16
CA PHE A 75 2.03 18.46 13.07
C PHE A 75 1.07 17.38 13.60
N VAL A 76 1.53 16.58 14.58
CA VAL A 76 0.70 15.53 15.19
C VAL A 76 -0.47 16.14 15.96
N GLU A 77 -0.22 17.17 16.77
CA GLU A 77 -1.27 17.82 17.57
C GLU A 77 -2.38 18.47 16.75
N GLU A 78 -2.02 19.03 15.58
CA GLU A 78 -2.95 19.70 14.69
C GLU A 78 -3.76 18.73 13.83
N LEU A 79 -3.13 17.65 13.33
CA LEU A 79 -3.74 16.77 12.35
C LEU A 79 -4.33 15.50 12.93
N PHE A 80 -3.89 15.03 14.10
CA PHE A 80 -4.34 13.78 14.69
C PHE A 80 -5.18 13.99 15.96
N ILE A 81 -6.08 13.05 16.23
CA ILE A 81 -6.80 12.97 17.50
C ILE A 81 -5.79 12.75 18.63
N LYS A 82 -6.01 13.43 19.76
CA LYS A 82 -5.11 13.35 20.91
C LYS A 82 -5.43 12.13 21.77
N GLY A 83 -4.40 11.50 22.32
CA GLY A 83 -4.51 10.41 23.28
C GLY A 83 -4.38 9.03 22.63
N GLU A 84 -5.02 8.04 23.26
CA GLU A 84 -4.87 6.61 22.94
C GLU A 84 -5.74 6.14 21.76
N ASP A 85 -6.64 7.00 21.29
CA ASP A 85 -7.65 6.66 20.27
C ASP A 85 -7.13 6.83 18.83
N THR A 86 -5.85 7.20 18.66
CA THR A 86 -5.23 7.29 17.34
C THR A 86 -4.45 6.01 17.04
N CYS A 87 -4.58 5.49 15.82
CA CYS A 87 -3.80 4.33 15.38
C CYS A 87 -3.31 4.50 13.95
N VAL A 88 -2.04 4.18 13.71
CA VAL A 88 -1.45 4.22 12.37
C VAL A 88 -0.78 2.88 12.06
N LEU A 89 -1.15 2.32 10.91
CA LEU A 89 -0.54 1.14 10.35
C LEU A 89 0.42 1.56 9.23
N GLY A 90 1.73 1.34 9.44
CA GLY A 90 2.78 1.61 8.47
C GLY A 90 2.79 0.61 7.31
N THR A 91 3.91 0.50 6.60
CA THR A 91 4.03 -0.36 5.42
C THR A 91 4.50 -1.79 5.72
N ALA A 92 5.19 -2.02 6.84
CA ALA A 92 5.78 -3.31 7.18
C ALA A 92 5.08 -4.05 8.32
N THR A 93 5.41 -5.33 8.51
CA THR A 93 4.93 -6.09 9.67
C THR A 93 5.53 -5.49 10.95
N GLY A 94 4.75 -5.37 12.01
CA GLY A 94 5.20 -4.72 13.26
C GLY A 94 5.11 -3.19 13.27
N GLU A 95 4.76 -2.56 12.14
CA GLU A 95 4.51 -1.11 12.07
C GLU A 95 3.07 -0.77 12.49
N LEU A 96 2.65 -1.23 13.67
CA LEU A 96 1.43 -0.81 14.33
C LEU A 96 1.78 0.23 15.38
N PHE A 97 1.29 1.46 15.23
CA PHE A 97 1.56 2.57 16.15
C PHE A 97 0.27 3.00 16.83
N LEU A 98 0.24 2.89 18.16
CA LEU A 98 -0.93 3.12 19.00
C LEU A 98 -0.74 4.38 19.85
N GLY A 99 -1.71 5.29 19.77
CA GLY A 99 -1.72 6.55 20.51
C GLY A 99 -0.82 7.63 19.91
N SER A 100 -1.03 8.87 20.36
CA SER A 100 -0.33 10.06 19.80
C SER A 100 1.19 9.97 19.90
N ASP A 101 1.74 9.39 20.97
CA ASP A 101 3.19 9.34 21.18
C ASP A 101 3.88 8.39 20.19
N GLU A 102 3.33 7.21 19.94
CA GLU A 102 3.92 6.27 18.97
C GLU A 102 3.74 6.78 17.54
N VAL A 103 2.58 7.37 17.23
CA VAL A 103 2.35 8.00 15.93
C VAL A 103 3.34 9.12 15.67
N LYS A 104 3.68 9.90 16.70
CA LYS A 104 4.71 10.92 16.60
C LYS A 104 6.08 10.35 16.26
N GLU A 105 6.48 9.25 16.89
CA GLU A 105 7.75 8.58 16.58
C GLU A 105 7.77 8.01 15.15
N LEU A 106 6.64 7.45 14.67
CA LEU A 106 6.51 7.05 13.26
C LEU A 106 6.73 8.24 12.33
N ILE A 107 5.98 9.35 12.51
CA ILE A 107 6.09 10.52 11.62
C ILE A 107 7.51 11.08 11.62
N LYS A 108 8.16 11.12 12.79
CA LYS A 108 9.56 11.54 12.90
C LYS A 108 10.49 10.63 12.11
N GLY A 109 10.38 9.31 12.29
CA GLY A 109 11.18 8.33 11.56
C GLY A 109 10.96 8.41 10.05
N ASP A 110 9.71 8.61 9.63
CA ASP A 110 9.36 8.81 8.22
C ASP A 110 10.04 10.05 7.62
N TRP A 111 10.04 11.17 8.36
CA TRP A 111 10.66 12.40 7.90
C TRP A 111 12.18 12.29 7.81
N GLU A 112 12.81 11.56 8.74
CA GLU A 112 14.25 11.31 8.77
C GLU A 112 14.70 10.36 7.65
N TYR A 113 13.96 9.28 7.41
CA TYR A 113 14.50 8.12 6.67
C TYR A 113 13.65 7.63 5.50
N TRP A 114 12.34 7.87 5.50
CA TRP A 114 11.47 7.34 4.45
C TRP A 114 11.60 8.14 3.15
N GLY A 115 11.25 7.55 2.00
CA GLY A 115 11.34 8.20 0.69
C GLY A 115 10.32 9.34 0.53
N ASN A 116 10.46 10.18 -0.51
CA ASN A 116 9.60 11.37 -0.65
C ASN A 116 8.16 10.97 -0.97
N VAL A 117 7.26 11.18 -0.02
CA VAL A 117 5.85 10.86 -0.14
C VAL A 117 5.12 11.96 -0.92
N ASN A 118 4.29 11.54 -1.86
CA ASN A 118 3.41 12.40 -2.63
C ASN A 118 2.05 11.73 -2.80
N ILE A 119 1.05 12.14 -2.01
CA ILE A 119 -0.32 11.63 -2.08
C ILE A 119 -1.19 12.44 -3.05
N ASN A 120 -2.13 11.78 -3.71
CA ASN A 120 -3.14 12.45 -4.53
C ASN A 120 -4.28 12.99 -3.66
N TRP A 121 -3.99 14.01 -2.85
CA TRP A 121 -4.95 14.59 -1.91
C TRP A 121 -6.09 15.36 -2.61
N GLU A 122 -5.84 15.93 -3.79
CA GLU A 122 -6.82 16.69 -4.59
C GLU A 122 -7.98 15.80 -5.08
N ASP A 123 -7.67 14.56 -5.43
CA ASP A 123 -8.63 13.57 -5.94
C ASP A 123 -8.88 12.41 -4.98
N ALA A 124 -8.47 12.56 -3.71
CA ALA A 124 -8.84 11.62 -2.67
C ALA A 124 -10.37 11.37 -2.68
N HIS A 125 -10.74 10.09 -2.67
CA HIS A 125 -12.12 9.67 -2.47
C HIS A 125 -12.46 9.88 -1.00
N ILE A 126 -13.44 10.73 -0.72
CA ILE A 126 -13.85 11.10 0.63
C ILE A 126 -15.33 10.76 0.75
N SER A 127 -15.68 10.06 1.82
CA SER A 127 -17.05 9.78 2.21
C SER A 127 -17.24 10.19 3.67
N MET A 128 -18.47 10.54 4.05
CA MET A 128 -18.75 11.04 5.38
C MET A 128 -20.15 10.71 5.88
N LYS A 129 -20.26 10.58 7.19
CA LYS A 129 -21.51 10.41 7.93
C LYS A 129 -21.43 11.23 9.21
N ASN A 130 -22.23 12.29 9.28
CA ASN A 130 -22.31 13.21 10.42
C ASN A 130 -20.94 13.81 10.82
N GLN A 131 -20.37 13.37 11.96
CA GLN A 131 -19.12 13.89 12.52
C GLN A 131 -17.91 12.97 12.24
N ALA A 132 -18.10 11.99 11.34
CA ALA A 132 -17.06 11.05 10.94
C ALA A 132 -16.92 11.05 9.41
N ALA A 133 -15.69 10.92 8.95
CA ALA A 133 -15.35 10.81 7.54
C ALA A 133 -14.26 9.75 7.35
N TRP A 134 -14.18 9.22 6.14
CA TRP A 134 -13.10 8.32 5.75
C TRP A 134 -12.67 8.66 4.34
N PHE A 135 -11.42 8.34 4.04
CA PHE A 135 -10.85 8.59 2.74
C PHE A 135 -10.02 7.42 2.24
N SER A 136 -9.86 7.40 0.93
CA SER A 136 -8.94 6.52 0.22
C SER A 136 -8.29 7.33 -0.90
N THR A 137 -6.97 7.22 -1.01
CA THR A 137 -6.20 7.87 -2.07
C THR A 137 -5.00 7.02 -2.46
N THR A 138 -4.54 7.23 -3.68
CA THR A 138 -3.26 6.73 -4.15
C THR A 138 -2.19 7.79 -3.94
N GLY A 139 -0.94 7.37 -4.05
CA GLY A 139 0.19 8.25 -4.00
C GLY A 139 1.43 7.55 -4.49
N THR A 140 2.55 8.17 -4.20
CA THR A 140 3.85 7.63 -4.53
C THR A 140 4.87 7.92 -3.44
N VAL A 141 5.86 7.04 -3.30
CA VAL A 141 7.07 7.28 -2.51
C VAL A 141 8.27 7.24 -3.44
N SER A 142 9.03 8.33 -3.54
CA SER A 142 10.23 8.37 -4.38
C SER A 142 11.50 8.09 -3.58
N TYR A 143 12.34 7.21 -4.11
CA TYR A 143 13.64 6.86 -3.54
C TYR A 143 14.75 7.17 -4.51
N SER A 144 15.82 7.80 -4.00
CA SER A 144 17.03 7.98 -4.78
C SER A 144 18.06 6.87 -4.55
N PHE A 145 18.47 6.27 -5.65
CA PHE A 145 19.48 5.22 -5.69
C PHE A 145 20.78 5.77 -6.26
N GLU A 146 21.76 6.01 -5.38
CA GLU A 146 23.08 6.53 -5.75
C GLU A 146 24.10 5.43 -6.01
N HIS A 147 25.07 5.73 -6.85
CA HIS A 147 26.17 4.82 -7.18
C HIS A 147 27.40 5.17 -6.34
N THR A 148 27.41 4.67 -5.11
CA THR A 148 28.51 4.85 -4.16
C THR A 148 29.08 3.50 -3.72
N PRO A 149 30.39 3.40 -3.43
CA PRO A 149 30.99 2.18 -2.88
C PRO A 149 30.25 1.67 -1.64
N GLU A 150 29.88 2.56 -0.72
CA GLU A 150 29.22 2.20 0.54
C GLU A 150 27.88 1.51 0.31
N ARG A 151 27.13 1.91 -0.72
CA ARG A 151 25.87 1.25 -1.08
C ARG A 151 26.10 -0.15 -1.63
N TYR A 152 27.14 -0.32 -2.45
CA TYR A 152 27.49 -1.64 -2.96
C TYR A 152 28.03 -2.56 -1.87
N ASP A 153 28.82 -2.04 -0.93
CA ASP A 153 29.27 -2.79 0.24
C ASP A 153 28.06 -3.26 1.06
N GLY A 154 27.07 -2.39 1.26
CA GLY A 154 25.81 -2.77 1.90
C GLY A 154 25.05 -3.89 1.17
N TYR A 155 24.97 -3.87 -0.17
CA TYR A 155 24.38 -4.96 -0.93
C TYR A 155 25.21 -6.26 -0.87
N VAL A 156 26.53 -6.15 -0.87
CA VAL A 156 27.43 -7.30 -0.73
C VAL A 156 27.25 -7.94 0.64
N ASP A 157 27.19 -7.15 1.71
CA ASP A 157 26.97 -7.66 3.07
C ASP A 157 25.58 -8.26 3.23
N PHE A 158 24.56 -7.65 2.62
CA PHE A 158 23.22 -8.24 2.57
C PHE A 158 23.21 -9.61 1.86
N ILE A 159 23.91 -9.73 0.72
CA ILE A 159 24.06 -11.01 0.00
C ILE A 159 24.84 -12.04 0.81
N LYS A 160 25.91 -11.64 1.52
CA LYS A 160 26.67 -12.53 2.42
C LYS A 160 25.77 -13.09 3.52
N ASN A 161 24.98 -12.23 4.17
CA ASN A 161 24.05 -12.64 5.22
C ASN A 161 23.06 -13.70 4.69
N ILE A 162 22.49 -13.49 3.50
CA ILE A 162 21.60 -14.49 2.86
C ILE A 162 22.36 -15.78 2.52
N ALA A 163 23.58 -15.68 1.99
CA ALA A 163 24.38 -16.85 1.63
C ALA A 163 24.72 -17.72 2.85
N GLU A 164 24.90 -17.10 4.01
CA GLU A 164 25.25 -17.74 5.28
C GLU A 164 24.01 -18.16 6.10
N ASP A 165 22.81 -17.72 5.73
CA ASP A 165 21.59 -18.08 6.43
C ASP A 165 21.35 -19.60 6.35
N SER A 166 21.34 -20.25 7.50
CA SER A 166 21.12 -21.70 7.60
C SER A 166 19.65 -22.06 7.85
N LYS A 167 18.79 -21.06 8.07
CA LYS A 167 17.35 -21.23 8.28
C LYS A 167 16.60 -21.50 6.98
N ILE A 168 17.15 -21.10 5.85
CA ILE A 168 16.59 -21.34 4.51
C ILE A 168 17.45 -22.30 3.68
N THR A 169 16.81 -22.98 2.73
CA THR A 169 17.49 -24.00 1.90
C THR A 169 18.53 -23.39 0.95
N PRO A 170 19.53 -24.17 0.49
CA PRO A 170 20.45 -23.72 -0.55
C PRO A 170 19.76 -23.19 -1.83
N LYS A 171 18.65 -23.83 -2.27
CA LYS A 171 17.86 -23.38 -3.44
C LYS A 171 17.27 -21.98 -3.19
N GLN A 172 16.65 -21.76 -2.03
CA GLN A 172 16.07 -20.47 -1.65
C GLN A 172 17.14 -19.38 -1.58
N ARG A 173 18.29 -19.64 -0.96
CA ARG A 173 19.40 -18.68 -0.89
C ARG A 173 19.87 -18.22 -2.25
N VAL A 174 20.17 -19.15 -3.15
CA VAL A 174 20.65 -18.82 -4.50
C VAL A 174 19.59 -18.05 -5.29
N ALA A 175 18.32 -18.46 -5.20
CA ALA A 175 17.24 -17.79 -5.90
C ALA A 175 17.00 -16.36 -5.37
N PHE A 176 17.05 -16.16 -4.05
CA PHE A 176 16.93 -14.85 -3.43
C PHE A 176 18.10 -13.94 -3.80
N ILE A 177 19.35 -14.44 -3.72
CA ILE A 177 20.55 -13.70 -4.14
C ILE A 177 20.43 -13.31 -5.63
N ASN A 178 19.98 -14.21 -6.49
CA ASN A 178 19.72 -13.91 -7.89
C ASN A 178 18.74 -12.74 -8.05
N GLN A 179 17.62 -12.76 -7.33
CA GLN A 179 16.66 -11.66 -7.34
C GLN A 179 17.29 -10.34 -6.88
N VAL A 180 18.02 -10.33 -5.76
CA VAL A 180 18.71 -9.12 -5.26
C VAL A 180 19.70 -8.59 -6.29
N LEU A 181 20.48 -9.46 -6.92
CA LEU A 181 21.41 -9.08 -7.98
C LEU A 181 20.66 -8.48 -9.17
N THR A 182 19.48 -8.98 -9.55
CA THR A 182 18.70 -8.39 -10.64
C THR A 182 18.26 -6.97 -10.32
N LEU A 183 17.82 -6.72 -9.09
CA LEU A 183 17.30 -5.42 -8.64
C LEU A 183 18.43 -4.41 -8.39
N THR A 184 19.63 -4.89 -8.07
CA THR A 184 20.77 -4.02 -7.71
C THR A 184 21.78 -3.86 -8.84
N TYR A 185 21.92 -4.82 -9.75
CA TYR A 185 22.99 -4.87 -10.76
C TYR A 185 22.45 -4.77 -12.20
N HIS A 186 21.70 -3.70 -12.50
CA HIS A 186 21.39 -3.32 -13.89
C HIS A 186 22.39 -2.27 -14.41
N GLN A 187 22.62 -2.20 -15.72
CA GLN A 187 23.60 -1.28 -16.33
C GLN A 187 23.23 0.18 -16.04
N ARG A 188 24.20 0.94 -15.51
CA ARG A 188 24.01 2.28 -14.95
C ARG A 188 24.54 3.36 -15.88
N GLU A 189 23.67 4.31 -16.22
CA GLU A 189 24.05 5.59 -16.85
C GLU A 189 23.69 6.69 -15.84
N GLY A 190 24.63 7.58 -15.51
CA GLY A 190 24.45 8.59 -14.46
C GLY A 190 24.95 8.13 -13.08
N LYS A 191 24.84 8.99 -12.06
CA LYS A 191 25.28 8.71 -10.66
C LYS A 191 24.12 8.52 -9.67
N LYS A 192 22.93 9.02 -10.01
CA LYS A 192 21.71 9.01 -9.18
C LYS A 192 20.53 8.60 -10.06
N ARG A 193 19.72 7.66 -9.56
CA ARG A 193 18.41 7.31 -10.12
C ARG A 193 17.32 7.63 -9.13
N GLU A 194 16.13 7.88 -9.64
CA GLU A 194 14.94 8.06 -8.82
C GLU A 194 13.93 6.99 -9.21
N TYR A 195 13.47 6.24 -8.23
CA TYR A 195 12.44 5.22 -8.39
C TYR A 195 11.19 5.68 -7.68
N LEU A 196 10.08 5.60 -8.40
CA LEU A 196 8.78 6.05 -7.93
C LEU A 196 7.93 4.84 -7.59
N TRP A 197 7.67 4.65 -6.30
CA TRP A 197 6.85 3.56 -5.77
C TRP A 197 5.40 4.01 -5.70
N PRO A 198 4.43 3.40 -6.38
CA PRO A 198 3.02 3.57 -6.01
C PRO A 198 2.82 3.29 -4.52
N MET A 199 1.80 3.93 -3.95
CA MET A 199 1.44 3.83 -2.55
C MET A 199 -0.08 3.96 -2.41
N GLY A 200 -0.66 3.21 -1.49
CA GLY A 200 -2.04 3.38 -1.05
C GLY A 200 -2.08 4.08 0.31
N LEU A 201 -3.08 4.93 0.50
CA LEU A 201 -3.36 5.58 1.78
C LEU A 201 -4.86 5.59 2.02
N SER A 202 -5.29 5.06 3.16
CA SER A 202 -6.65 5.24 3.66
C SER A 202 -6.63 5.71 5.10
N GLY A 203 -7.74 6.31 5.54
CA GLY A 203 -7.85 6.74 6.91
C GLY A 203 -9.24 7.18 7.31
N VAL A 204 -9.41 7.40 8.61
CA VAL A 204 -10.65 7.87 9.24
C VAL A 204 -10.37 9.19 9.93
N LEU A 205 -11.24 10.17 9.70
CA LEU A 205 -11.23 11.46 10.37
C LEU A 205 -12.46 11.62 11.26
N LEU A 206 -12.25 12.21 12.43
CA LEU A 206 -13.30 12.58 13.38
C LEU A 206 -13.31 14.10 13.55
N LYS A 207 -14.50 14.66 13.78
CA LYS A 207 -14.61 16.08 14.12
C LYS A 207 -14.36 16.27 15.62
N ASP A 208 -13.25 16.92 15.96
CA ASP A 208 -12.82 17.24 17.32
C ASP A 208 -12.66 18.75 17.48
N GLY A 209 -13.36 19.34 18.46
CA GLY A 209 -13.36 20.79 18.67
C GLY A 209 -13.77 21.61 17.43
N GLY A 210 -14.61 21.04 16.56
CA GLY A 210 -15.04 21.67 15.30
C GLY A 210 -14.06 21.52 14.14
N LYS A 211 -12.92 20.81 14.32
CA LYS A 211 -11.91 20.56 13.29
C LYS A 211 -11.86 19.07 12.94
N TRP A 212 -11.65 18.75 11.67
CA TRP A 212 -11.37 17.39 11.26
C TRP A 212 -9.96 16.98 11.63
N LYS A 213 -9.83 15.79 12.22
CA LYS A 213 -8.55 15.21 12.63
C LYS A 213 -8.52 13.72 12.32
N ILE A 214 -7.34 13.23 11.93
CA ILE A 214 -7.06 11.84 11.63
C ILE A 214 -7.08 11.04 12.94
N SER A 215 -7.92 10.03 13.00
CA SER A 215 -7.95 9.02 14.07
C SER A 215 -7.23 7.75 13.61
N HIS A 216 -7.38 7.39 12.33
CA HIS A 216 -6.81 6.17 11.78
C HIS A 216 -6.14 6.43 10.44
N LEU A 217 -5.03 5.75 10.19
CA LEU A 217 -4.31 5.83 8.93
C LEU A 217 -3.66 4.48 8.60
N GLN A 218 -3.73 4.05 7.34
CA GLN A 218 -2.99 2.89 6.84
C GLN A 218 -2.20 3.28 5.59
N PHE A 219 -0.90 3.07 5.64
CA PHE A 219 -0.02 3.09 4.47
C PHE A 219 0.10 1.70 3.87
N SER A 220 0.19 1.64 2.54
CA SER A 220 0.55 0.42 1.84
C SER A 220 1.44 0.73 0.66
N LEU A 221 2.42 -0.14 0.42
CA LEU A 221 3.11 -0.21 -0.86
C LEU A 221 2.56 -1.42 -1.60
N PRO A 222 1.94 -1.25 -2.78
CA PRO A 222 1.51 -2.38 -3.56
C PRO A 222 2.68 -3.25 -3.96
N LYS A 223 2.35 -4.51 -4.15
CA LYS A 223 3.24 -5.53 -4.68
C LYS A 223 2.66 -6.08 -5.98
N SER A 224 3.54 -6.51 -6.87
CA SER A 224 3.19 -7.50 -7.90
C SER A 224 2.93 -8.86 -7.26
N ASN A 225 2.44 -9.81 -8.05
CA ASN A 225 1.91 -11.17 -7.78
C ASN A 225 2.38 -11.96 -6.53
N PHE A 226 3.52 -11.62 -5.91
CA PHE A 226 4.08 -12.29 -4.75
C PHE A 226 4.55 -11.31 -3.68
N PRO A 227 3.95 -11.35 -2.47
CA PRO A 227 4.39 -10.58 -1.30
C PRO A 227 5.87 -10.81 -0.95
N ASP A 228 6.49 -9.86 -0.23
CA ASP A 228 7.86 -10.06 0.27
C ASP A 228 7.90 -11.12 1.36
N GLU A 229 6.92 -11.04 2.25
CA GLU A 229 6.88 -11.82 3.45
C GLU A 229 6.15 -13.13 3.20
N ARG A 230 6.84 -14.22 3.53
CA ARG A 230 6.35 -15.59 3.44
C ARG A 230 6.81 -16.35 4.64
N PHE A 231 5.88 -17.00 5.31
CA PHE A 231 6.22 -17.74 6.52
C PHE A 231 7.11 -18.94 6.21
N GLU A 232 7.07 -19.45 4.99
CA GLU A 232 7.97 -20.51 4.51
C GLU A 232 9.39 -20.02 4.20
N SER A 233 9.60 -18.71 4.10
CA SER A 233 10.88 -18.12 3.70
C SER A 233 11.67 -17.51 4.85
N SER A 234 11.05 -17.20 5.99
CA SER A 234 11.78 -16.69 7.16
C SER A 234 10.98 -16.84 8.45
N GLU A 235 11.62 -17.37 9.49
CA GLU A 235 11.08 -17.36 10.86
C GLU A 235 10.88 -15.92 11.38
N GLU A 236 11.70 -14.97 10.93
CA GLU A 236 11.60 -13.56 11.34
C GLU A 236 10.25 -12.95 10.95
N PHE A 237 9.68 -13.34 9.80
CA PHE A 237 8.35 -12.85 9.39
C PHE A 237 7.24 -13.38 10.31
N ILE A 238 7.38 -14.60 10.79
CA ILE A 238 6.44 -15.17 11.77
C ILE A 238 6.58 -14.45 13.11
N GLU A 239 7.81 -14.19 13.55
CA GLU A 239 8.08 -13.44 14.79
C GLU A 239 7.51 -12.02 14.71
N ASN A 240 7.74 -11.31 13.61
CA ASN A 240 7.23 -9.96 13.40
C ASN A 240 5.70 -9.94 13.37
N TYR A 241 5.06 -10.91 12.69
CA TYR A 241 3.60 -11.05 12.67
C TYR A 241 3.03 -11.23 14.08
N ASN A 242 3.64 -12.15 14.85
CA ASN A 242 3.24 -12.40 16.23
C ASN A 242 3.47 -11.17 17.13
N ASN A 243 4.56 -10.44 16.94
CA ASN A 243 4.86 -9.21 17.68
C ASN A 243 3.80 -8.13 17.41
N GLN A 244 3.39 -7.94 16.15
CA GLN A 244 2.30 -7.02 15.81
C GLN A 244 0.99 -7.44 16.51
N ASN A 245 0.61 -8.72 16.43
CA ASN A 245 -0.61 -9.22 17.07
C ASN A 245 -0.55 -9.11 18.60
N ASN A 246 0.62 -9.26 19.20
CA ASN A 246 0.81 -9.03 20.63
C ASN A 246 0.65 -7.56 20.99
N LYS A 247 1.14 -6.64 20.16
CA LYS A 247 1.01 -5.19 20.38
C LYS A 247 -0.44 -4.73 20.40
N VAL A 248 -1.33 -5.39 19.66
CA VAL A 248 -2.78 -5.12 19.72
C VAL A 248 -3.34 -5.24 21.15
N LYS A 249 -2.77 -6.10 22.00
CA LYS A 249 -3.20 -6.27 23.40
C LYS A 249 -2.97 -5.01 24.25
N GLU A 250 -2.11 -4.10 23.79
CA GLU A 250 -1.85 -2.81 24.43
C GLU A 250 -2.94 -1.78 24.11
N TYR A 251 -3.75 -2.01 23.07
CA TYR A 251 -4.85 -1.14 22.69
C TYR A 251 -6.01 -1.22 23.69
N LYS A 252 -6.11 -0.22 24.57
CA LYS A 252 -7.01 -0.24 25.74
C LYS A 252 -8.50 -0.12 25.37
N ASN A 253 -8.81 0.57 24.27
CA ASN A 253 -10.18 0.94 23.91
C ASN A 253 -10.74 0.06 22.78
N ASN A 254 -10.35 -1.22 22.73
CA ASN A 254 -10.83 -2.13 21.70
C ASN A 254 -12.33 -2.41 21.88
N GLN A 255 -13.12 -2.09 20.85
CA GLN A 255 -14.57 -2.21 20.82
C GLN A 255 -15.06 -3.26 19.81
N ILE A 256 -14.22 -4.25 19.50
CA ILE A 256 -14.61 -5.36 18.64
C ILE A 256 -15.76 -6.16 19.26
N THR A 257 -16.80 -6.45 18.47
CA THR A 257 -18.00 -7.19 18.89
C THR A 257 -18.13 -8.50 18.11
N GLU A 258 -18.90 -9.46 18.63
CA GLU A 258 -19.21 -10.70 17.89
C GLU A 258 -19.97 -10.45 16.59
N GLU A 259 -20.82 -9.41 16.54
CA GLU A 259 -21.52 -8.97 15.32
C GLU A 259 -20.50 -8.50 14.26
N LEU A 260 -19.52 -7.69 14.66
CA LEU A 260 -18.46 -7.23 13.77
C LEU A 260 -17.54 -8.37 13.33
N LYS A 261 -17.18 -9.29 14.23
CA LYS A 261 -16.43 -10.50 13.88
C LYS A 261 -17.19 -11.36 12.87
N ALA A 262 -18.52 -11.48 13.03
CA ALA A 262 -19.35 -12.21 12.08
C ALA A 262 -19.35 -11.56 10.70
N LEU A 263 -19.42 -10.22 10.62
CA LEU A 263 -19.24 -9.49 9.36
C LEU A 263 -17.85 -9.72 8.75
N LEU A 264 -16.77 -9.60 9.53
CA LEU A 264 -15.42 -9.81 9.01
C LEU A 264 -15.21 -11.24 8.48
N ARG A 265 -15.78 -12.25 9.16
CA ARG A 265 -15.73 -13.63 8.68
C ARG A 265 -16.40 -13.81 7.33
N THR A 266 -17.35 -12.96 6.92
CA THR A 266 -17.93 -13.06 5.57
C THR A 266 -16.90 -12.87 4.47
N LEU A 267 -15.81 -12.14 4.74
CA LEU A 267 -14.67 -12.03 3.82
C LEU A 267 -14.03 -13.39 3.56
N GLU A 268 -13.90 -14.23 4.59
CA GLU A 268 -13.29 -15.57 4.49
C GLU A 268 -14.23 -16.59 3.82
N ILE A 269 -15.52 -16.55 4.15
CA ILE A 269 -16.46 -17.62 3.80
C ILE A 269 -17.33 -17.33 2.58
N GLN A 270 -17.47 -16.07 2.15
CA GLN A 270 -18.42 -15.68 1.10
C GLN A 270 -17.79 -14.80 0.00
N LEU A 271 -16.55 -14.32 0.18
CA LEU A 271 -15.94 -13.36 -0.75
C LEU A 271 -14.58 -13.87 -1.26
N ILE A 272 -13.56 -13.95 -0.40
CA ILE A 272 -12.25 -14.49 -0.80
C ILE A 272 -12.33 -16.00 -1.00
N GLY A 273 -11.64 -16.52 -2.03
CA GLY A 273 -11.64 -17.94 -2.38
C GLY A 273 -12.89 -18.41 -3.11
N GLN A 274 -13.82 -17.49 -3.44
CA GLN A 274 -14.96 -17.82 -4.30
C GLN A 274 -14.56 -17.63 -5.75
N SER A 275 -14.85 -18.63 -6.60
CA SER A 275 -14.55 -18.56 -8.04
C SER A 275 -15.37 -17.50 -8.77
N GLU A 276 -16.55 -17.15 -8.24
CA GLU A 276 -17.42 -16.10 -8.75
C GLU A 276 -18.15 -15.45 -7.57
N VAL A 277 -18.06 -14.13 -7.47
CA VAL A 277 -18.79 -13.34 -6.48
C VAL A 277 -19.78 -12.46 -7.24
N SER A 278 -21.07 -12.63 -6.97
CA SER A 278 -22.14 -11.87 -7.62
C SER A 278 -22.39 -10.52 -6.95
N GLN A 279 -22.99 -9.60 -7.70
CA GLN A 279 -23.36 -8.28 -7.18
C GLN A 279 -24.36 -8.36 -6.01
N GLU A 280 -25.21 -9.38 -5.98
CA GLU A 280 -26.15 -9.64 -4.89
C GLU A 280 -25.43 -10.01 -3.60
N VAL A 281 -24.34 -10.79 -3.68
CA VAL A 281 -23.50 -11.11 -2.52
C VAL A 281 -22.82 -9.85 -2.01
N VAL A 282 -22.29 -9.01 -2.90
CA VAL A 282 -21.67 -7.73 -2.52
C VAL A 282 -22.69 -6.79 -1.85
N LYS A 283 -23.89 -6.61 -2.44
CA LYS A 283 -24.96 -5.76 -1.88
C LYS A 283 -25.44 -6.18 -0.49
N LYS A 284 -25.20 -7.44 -0.11
CA LYS A 284 -25.54 -7.95 1.22
C LYS A 284 -24.59 -7.44 2.31
N TYR A 285 -23.32 -7.20 1.97
CA TYR A 285 -22.27 -6.91 2.95
C TYR A 285 -21.64 -5.53 2.79
N PHE A 286 -21.93 -4.82 1.70
CA PHE A 286 -21.43 -3.47 1.43
C PHE A 286 -22.59 -2.47 1.43
N THR A 287 -22.28 -1.23 1.82
CA THR A 287 -23.23 -0.11 1.81
C THR A 287 -23.94 0.03 0.46
N GLN A 288 -25.23 0.33 0.51
CA GLN A 288 -26.01 0.72 -0.66
C GLN A 288 -26.35 2.21 -0.68
N TYR A 289 -26.07 2.94 0.41
CA TYR A 289 -26.32 4.37 0.51
C TYR A 289 -25.14 5.24 0.07
N ASN A 290 -23.91 4.73 0.17
CA ASN A 290 -22.70 5.36 -0.35
C ASN A 290 -22.12 4.54 -1.52
N VAL A 291 -21.06 5.06 -2.14
CA VAL A 291 -20.25 4.30 -3.10
C VAL A 291 -19.22 3.49 -2.30
N PRO A 292 -19.42 2.17 -2.10
CA PRO A 292 -18.44 1.37 -1.38
C PRO A 292 -17.11 1.35 -2.13
N SER A 293 -16.00 1.18 -1.41
CA SER A 293 -14.67 1.12 -2.02
C SER A 293 -13.75 0.06 -1.43
N ILE A 294 -12.83 -0.43 -2.26
CA ILE A 294 -11.74 -1.32 -1.83
C ILE A 294 -10.41 -0.82 -2.38
N ILE A 295 -9.38 -0.76 -1.52
CA ILE A 295 -7.98 -0.74 -1.94
C ILE A 295 -7.48 -2.19 -1.86
N GLY A 296 -7.15 -2.77 -3.02
CA GLY A 296 -6.56 -4.11 -3.09
C GLY A 296 -5.07 -4.11 -2.74
N THR A 297 -4.48 -5.31 -2.59
CA THR A 297 -3.04 -5.48 -2.29
C THR A 297 -2.10 -5.00 -3.41
N GLU A 298 -2.65 -4.80 -4.61
CA GLU A 298 -1.97 -4.23 -5.77
C GLU A 298 -2.19 -2.70 -5.88
N ASN A 299 -2.83 -2.08 -4.88
CA ASN A 299 -3.17 -0.65 -4.83
C ASN A 299 -4.10 -0.19 -5.97
N ASN A 300 -4.90 -1.13 -6.50
CA ASN A 300 -6.04 -0.81 -7.35
C ASN A 300 -7.22 -0.37 -6.47
N LEU A 301 -7.83 0.75 -6.84
CA LEU A 301 -9.03 1.26 -6.22
C LEU A 301 -10.26 0.73 -6.98
N HIS A 302 -11.12 0.03 -6.25
CA HIS A 302 -12.38 -0.49 -6.76
C HIS A 302 -13.53 0.29 -6.14
N PHE A 303 -14.45 0.78 -6.97
CA PHE A 303 -15.59 1.59 -6.52
C PHE A 303 -16.92 0.97 -6.96
N GLY A 304 -17.87 0.96 -6.04
CA GLY A 304 -19.21 0.46 -6.28
C GLY A 304 -19.28 -1.07 -6.37
N VAL A 305 -20.52 -1.56 -6.36
CA VAL A 305 -20.84 -2.98 -6.25
C VAL A 305 -20.20 -3.81 -7.38
N ASN A 306 -20.24 -3.32 -8.62
CA ASN A 306 -19.77 -4.08 -9.78
C ASN A 306 -18.25 -4.33 -9.71
N SER A 307 -17.46 -3.26 -9.53
CA SER A 307 -16.00 -3.36 -9.46
C SER A 307 -15.53 -4.19 -8.26
N ILE A 308 -16.25 -4.09 -7.13
CA ILE A 308 -15.98 -4.92 -5.95
C ILE A 308 -16.28 -6.42 -6.22
N SER A 309 -17.36 -6.72 -6.95
CA SER A 309 -17.71 -8.07 -7.39
C SER A 309 -16.57 -8.70 -8.22
N GLU A 310 -16.03 -7.93 -9.17
CA GLU A 310 -14.92 -8.33 -10.02
C GLU A 310 -13.63 -8.53 -9.23
N PHE A 311 -13.32 -7.60 -8.32
CA PHE A 311 -12.16 -7.71 -7.43
C PHE A 311 -12.16 -9.04 -6.67
N PHE A 312 -13.27 -9.40 -6.01
CA PHE A 312 -13.33 -10.64 -5.23
C PHE A 312 -13.31 -11.90 -6.11
N SER A 313 -13.94 -11.85 -7.30
CA SER A 313 -13.92 -12.98 -8.24
C SER A 313 -12.50 -13.30 -8.75
N GLN A 314 -11.60 -12.32 -8.78
CA GLN A 314 -10.18 -12.52 -9.10
C GLN A 314 -9.38 -13.20 -7.97
N GLN A 315 -9.97 -13.36 -6.77
CA GLN A 315 -9.32 -13.95 -5.60
C GLN A 315 -9.72 -15.43 -5.37
N GLY A 316 -10.29 -16.10 -6.37
CA GLY A 316 -10.84 -17.45 -6.24
C GLY A 316 -9.83 -18.54 -5.84
N ASP A 317 -8.54 -18.34 -6.13
CA ASP A 317 -7.48 -19.30 -5.80
C ASP A 317 -6.84 -19.06 -4.42
N LEU A 318 -7.39 -18.13 -3.63
CA LEU A 318 -6.86 -17.75 -2.32
C LEU A 318 -7.73 -18.31 -1.18
N THR A 319 -7.12 -18.51 -0.03
CA THR A 319 -7.84 -18.74 1.23
C THR A 319 -7.44 -17.69 2.25
N LEU A 320 -8.40 -16.93 2.75
CA LEU A 320 -8.20 -15.94 3.82
C LEU A 320 -8.54 -16.54 5.18
N SER A 321 -7.74 -16.22 6.19
CA SER A 321 -8.03 -16.47 7.60
C SER A 321 -7.63 -15.24 8.40
N LEU A 322 -8.58 -14.53 9.01
CA LEU A 322 -8.33 -13.35 9.83
C LEU A 322 -8.06 -13.74 11.29
N ASP A 323 -7.11 -13.07 11.93
CA ASP A 323 -6.88 -13.16 13.37
C ASP A 323 -7.77 -12.15 14.10
N LEU A 324 -9.04 -12.52 14.27
CA LEU A 324 -10.06 -11.66 14.87
C LEU A 324 -9.95 -11.55 16.39
N ASP A 325 -9.10 -12.36 17.02
CA ASP A 325 -8.82 -12.26 18.46
C ASP A 325 -7.79 -11.15 18.76
N HIS A 326 -6.99 -10.79 17.74
CA HIS A 326 -6.06 -9.65 17.76
C HIS A 326 -6.48 -8.54 16.78
N ALA A 327 -7.79 -8.38 16.54
CA ALA A 327 -8.30 -7.25 15.75
C ALA A 327 -8.64 -6.06 16.67
N ILE A 328 -8.38 -4.85 16.19
CA ILE A 328 -8.73 -3.58 16.86
C ILE A 328 -9.98 -3.02 16.21
N ALA A 329 -10.97 -2.60 17.00
CA ALA A 329 -12.07 -1.79 16.48
C ALA A 329 -12.34 -0.57 17.36
N GLN A 330 -12.75 0.52 16.71
CA GLN A 330 -13.23 1.72 17.38
C GLN A 330 -14.56 2.17 16.77
N ASN A 331 -15.54 2.37 17.65
CA ASN A 331 -16.91 2.75 17.33
C ASN A 331 -17.19 4.16 17.86
N ASN A 332 -17.54 5.08 16.95
CA ASN A 332 -17.86 6.46 17.28
C ASN A 332 -19.38 6.79 17.19
N LYS A 333 -20.24 5.76 17.22
CA LYS A 333 -21.69 5.74 16.99
C LYS A 333 -22.12 5.84 15.52
N GLU A 334 -21.34 6.54 14.68
CA GLU A 334 -21.68 6.73 13.26
C GLU A 334 -21.10 5.62 12.39
N LEU A 335 -19.85 5.26 12.68
CA LEU A 335 -19.09 4.22 12.02
C LEU A 335 -18.24 3.44 13.03
N ILE A 336 -17.82 2.27 12.57
CA ILE A 336 -16.86 1.40 13.23
C ILE A 336 -15.66 1.32 12.30
N TRP A 337 -14.50 1.77 12.75
CA TRP A 337 -13.25 1.43 12.09
C TRP A 337 -12.72 0.13 12.69
N VAL A 338 -12.13 -0.71 11.86
CA VAL A 338 -11.52 -1.97 12.29
C VAL A 338 -10.20 -2.21 11.58
N GLU A 339 -9.23 -2.72 12.32
CA GLU A 339 -7.96 -3.26 11.85
C GLU A 339 -7.87 -4.73 12.21
N ALA A 340 -7.46 -5.56 11.27
CA ALA A 340 -7.18 -6.96 11.50
C ALA A 340 -5.94 -7.39 10.72
N THR A 341 -5.19 -8.32 11.29
CA THR A 341 -4.21 -9.11 10.55
C THR A 341 -4.83 -10.44 10.16
N GLY A 342 -4.20 -11.13 9.21
CA GLY A 342 -4.63 -12.45 8.79
C GLY A 342 -3.58 -13.13 7.95
N LEU A 343 -3.95 -14.30 7.43
CA LEU A 343 -3.14 -15.10 6.54
C LEU A 343 -3.89 -15.29 5.23
N LEU A 344 -3.20 -15.02 4.12
CA LEU A 344 -3.61 -15.44 2.79
C LEU A 344 -2.80 -16.65 2.38
N LYS A 345 -3.49 -17.72 1.99
CA LYS A 345 -2.88 -18.94 1.47
C LYS A 345 -3.16 -19.09 -0.01
N LYS A 346 -2.14 -19.52 -0.76
CA LYS A 346 -2.22 -19.83 -2.19
C LYS A 346 -1.47 -21.12 -2.46
N ASN A 347 -1.95 -21.92 -3.41
CA ASN A 347 -1.21 -23.06 -3.94
C ASN A 347 -0.96 -22.87 -5.43
N ILE A 348 0.30 -22.87 -5.87
CA ILE A 348 0.68 -22.81 -7.28
C ILE A 348 1.94 -23.65 -7.51
N SER A 349 1.88 -24.58 -8.48
CA SER A 349 3.03 -25.41 -8.83
C SER A 349 4.14 -24.61 -9.51
N GLU A 350 5.37 -25.14 -9.48
CA GLU A 350 6.51 -24.54 -10.19
C GLU A 350 6.22 -24.40 -11.70
N ASP A 351 5.55 -25.39 -12.32
CA ASP A 351 5.19 -25.35 -13.74
C ASP A 351 4.16 -24.25 -14.05
N ASN A 352 3.09 -24.15 -13.26
CA ASN A 352 2.07 -23.11 -13.45
C ASN A 352 2.66 -21.70 -13.24
N LEU A 353 3.57 -21.57 -12.26
CA LEU A 353 4.29 -20.33 -12.01
C LEU A 353 5.17 -19.95 -13.21
N ALA A 354 5.87 -20.91 -13.82
CA ALA A 354 6.64 -20.70 -15.04
C ALA A 354 5.74 -20.30 -16.21
N GLU A 355 4.59 -20.94 -16.39
CA GLU A 355 3.60 -20.59 -17.42
C GLU A 355 3.05 -19.17 -17.26
N LEU A 356 2.69 -18.76 -16.04
CA LEU A 356 2.27 -17.39 -15.76
C LEU A 356 3.39 -16.39 -16.08
N THR A 357 4.62 -16.72 -15.69
CA THR A 357 5.78 -15.87 -15.99
C THR A 357 5.99 -15.71 -17.49
N LEU A 358 5.87 -16.79 -18.27
CA LEU A 358 5.99 -16.75 -19.73
C LEU A 358 4.87 -15.93 -20.38
N LYS A 359 3.65 -16.00 -19.84
CA LYS A 359 2.53 -15.16 -20.28
C LYS A 359 2.81 -13.68 -20.02
N ASP A 360 3.29 -13.34 -18.84
CA ASP A 360 3.64 -11.96 -18.47
C ASP A 360 4.78 -11.41 -19.35
N LEU A 361 5.79 -12.24 -19.66
CA LEU A 361 6.85 -11.90 -20.61
C LEU A 361 6.31 -11.66 -22.01
N GLY A 362 5.34 -12.46 -22.46
CA GLY A 362 4.65 -12.24 -23.74
C GLY A 362 4.00 -10.86 -23.80
N ASN A 363 3.24 -10.49 -22.76
CA ASN A 363 2.61 -9.18 -22.64
C ASN A 363 3.66 -8.05 -22.62
N LEU A 364 4.73 -8.22 -21.84
CA LEU A 364 5.84 -7.26 -21.75
C LEU A 364 6.47 -7.02 -23.12
N PHE A 365 6.76 -8.07 -23.91
CA PHE A 365 7.41 -7.91 -25.21
C PHE A 365 6.50 -7.28 -26.26
N SER A 366 5.19 -7.46 -26.14
CA SER A 366 4.18 -6.78 -26.97
C SER A 366 3.87 -5.33 -26.55
N SER A 367 4.35 -4.88 -25.39
CA SER A 367 4.10 -3.50 -24.91
C SER A 367 4.94 -2.44 -25.65
N GLU A 368 4.60 -1.17 -25.45
CA GLU A 368 5.36 -0.01 -25.98
C GLU A 368 6.60 0.35 -25.14
N VAL A 369 6.97 -0.47 -24.14
CA VAL A 369 8.14 -0.22 -23.28
C VAL A 369 9.45 -0.31 -24.09
N GLU A 370 10.41 0.56 -23.78
CA GLU A 370 11.73 0.58 -24.42
C GLU A 370 12.48 -0.74 -24.24
N SER A 371 13.29 -1.13 -25.23
CA SER A 371 13.95 -2.44 -25.24
C SER A 371 14.87 -2.67 -24.04
N LYS A 372 15.57 -1.63 -23.57
CA LYS A 372 16.43 -1.69 -22.38
C LYS A 372 15.62 -2.02 -21.12
N GLU A 373 14.49 -1.35 -20.95
CA GLU A 373 13.59 -1.55 -19.80
C GLU A 373 12.87 -2.91 -19.89
N LYS A 374 12.50 -3.36 -21.09
CA LYS A 374 11.97 -4.73 -21.32
C LYS A 374 12.96 -5.81 -20.86
N ILE A 375 14.25 -5.66 -21.15
CA ILE A 375 15.28 -6.63 -20.71
C ILE A 375 15.37 -6.66 -19.18
N PHE A 376 15.36 -5.48 -18.54
CA PHE A 376 15.38 -5.39 -17.08
C PHE A 376 14.14 -6.02 -16.44
N ALA A 377 12.94 -5.64 -16.90
CA ALA A 377 11.68 -6.18 -16.42
C ALA A 377 11.57 -7.69 -16.66
N ALA A 378 12.05 -8.19 -17.79
CA ALA A 378 12.07 -9.63 -18.08
C ALA A 378 13.00 -10.40 -17.13
N HIS A 379 14.22 -9.89 -16.90
CA HIS A 379 15.17 -10.52 -15.97
C HIS A 379 14.60 -10.57 -14.55
N LYS A 380 13.97 -9.47 -14.11
CA LYS A 380 13.28 -9.40 -12.82
C LYS A 380 12.14 -10.40 -12.73
N ALA A 381 11.25 -10.47 -13.74
CA ALA A 381 10.12 -11.40 -13.73
C ALA A 381 10.58 -12.86 -13.60
N VAL A 382 11.61 -13.25 -14.36
CA VAL A 382 12.22 -14.59 -14.24
C VAL A 382 12.85 -14.80 -12.87
N ALA A 383 13.57 -13.82 -12.33
CA ALA A 383 14.19 -13.96 -11.01
C ALA A 383 13.17 -14.07 -9.86
N CYS A 384 12.07 -13.31 -9.93
CA CYS A 384 10.95 -13.45 -9.00
C CYS A 384 10.34 -14.85 -9.10
N SER A 385 10.07 -15.33 -10.31
CA SER A 385 9.55 -16.69 -10.55
C SER A 385 10.46 -17.77 -9.96
N LEU A 386 11.78 -17.68 -10.18
CA LEU A 386 12.73 -18.63 -9.59
C LEU A 386 12.76 -18.57 -8.06
N ARG A 387 12.64 -17.37 -7.47
CA ARG A 387 12.53 -17.21 -6.01
C ARG A 387 11.26 -17.88 -5.49
N GLU A 388 10.14 -17.70 -6.19
CA GLU A 388 8.89 -18.29 -5.73
C GLU A 388 8.87 -19.80 -5.87
N GLY A 389 9.35 -20.33 -7.00
CA GLY A 389 9.49 -21.78 -7.18
C GLY A 389 10.51 -22.40 -6.21
N ALA A 390 11.51 -21.64 -5.76
CA ALA A 390 12.43 -22.13 -4.73
C ALA A 390 11.79 -22.31 -3.35
N SER A 391 10.65 -21.65 -3.09
CA SER A 391 9.98 -21.65 -1.79
C SER A 391 8.94 -22.77 -1.62
N GLY A 392 8.68 -23.56 -2.66
CA GLY A 392 7.64 -24.59 -2.69
C GLY A 392 6.33 -24.10 -3.30
N GLU A 393 5.31 -24.95 -3.30
CA GLU A 393 4.04 -24.69 -3.99
C GLU A 393 2.95 -24.08 -3.09
N ALA A 394 3.06 -24.31 -1.77
CA ALA A 394 2.16 -23.78 -0.77
C ALA A 394 2.74 -22.49 -0.19
N TYR A 395 1.99 -21.41 -0.30
CA TYR A 395 2.40 -20.09 0.14
C TYR A 395 1.49 -19.57 1.24
N THR A 396 2.08 -19.05 2.31
CA THR A 396 1.38 -18.35 3.39
C THR A 396 1.92 -16.94 3.54
N TYR A 397 1.07 -15.96 3.26
CA TYR A 397 1.38 -14.54 3.33
C TYR A 397 0.68 -13.91 4.54
N PRO A 398 1.37 -13.08 5.34
CA PRO A 398 0.67 -12.17 6.24
C PRO A 398 -0.10 -11.14 5.39
N VAL A 399 -1.35 -10.88 5.75
CA VAL A 399 -2.17 -9.82 5.18
C VAL A 399 -2.66 -8.90 6.29
N ARG A 400 -2.77 -7.62 5.96
CA ARG A 400 -3.34 -6.60 6.84
C ARG A 400 -4.59 -6.02 6.20
N LEU A 401 -5.59 -5.76 7.02
CA LEU A 401 -6.87 -5.21 6.62
C LEU A 401 -7.20 -4.05 7.55
N THR A 402 -7.58 -2.91 6.97
CA THR A 402 -8.47 -1.97 7.66
C THR A 402 -9.80 -1.90 6.95
N ALA A 403 -10.86 -1.63 7.69
CA ALA A 403 -12.18 -1.40 7.11
C ALA A 403 -12.93 -0.31 7.88
N VAL A 404 -13.82 0.36 7.15
CA VAL A 404 -14.84 1.24 7.71
C VAL A 404 -16.17 0.52 7.54
N VAL A 405 -16.87 0.36 8.65
CA VAL A 405 -18.14 -0.34 8.76
C VAL A 405 -19.19 0.63 9.28
N SER A 406 -20.39 0.58 8.73
CA SER A 406 -21.53 1.33 9.22
C SER A 406 -22.73 0.40 9.46
N LYS A 407 -23.80 0.96 10.02
CA LYS A 407 -25.05 0.23 10.26
C LYS A 407 -26.13 0.70 9.27
N GLU A 408 -26.70 -0.24 8.53
CA GLU A 408 -27.78 -0.08 7.55
C GLU A 408 -28.90 -1.10 7.83
N ASP A 409 -30.14 -0.64 8.01
CA ASP A 409 -31.30 -1.51 8.28
C ASP A 409 -31.02 -2.60 9.33
N GLU A 410 -30.40 -2.17 10.44
CA GLU A 410 -29.96 -3.01 11.57
C GLU A 410 -28.76 -3.94 11.31
N ASN A 411 -28.21 -4.01 10.09
CA ASN A 411 -27.06 -4.82 9.73
C ASN A 411 -25.78 -4.00 9.65
N LEU A 412 -24.64 -4.62 10.01
CA LEU A 412 -23.34 -4.04 9.73
C LEU A 412 -22.96 -4.27 8.26
N VAL A 413 -22.44 -3.23 7.60
CA VAL A 413 -22.00 -3.27 6.21
C VAL A 413 -20.66 -2.53 6.04
N PHE A 414 -19.87 -2.94 5.06
CA PHE A 414 -18.62 -2.30 4.68
C PHE A 414 -18.87 -1.04 3.84
N GLU A 415 -18.26 0.07 4.25
CA GLU A 415 -18.15 1.32 3.49
C GLU A 415 -16.85 1.34 2.67
N ASN A 416 -15.76 0.89 3.30
CA ASN A 416 -14.43 0.85 2.72
C ASN A 416 -13.63 -0.33 3.29
N ILE A 417 -12.77 -0.95 2.47
CA ILE A 417 -11.76 -1.92 2.91
C ILE A 417 -10.41 -1.58 2.28
N HIS A 418 -9.32 -1.67 3.03
CA HIS A 418 -7.96 -1.53 2.52
C HIS A 418 -7.14 -2.77 2.89
N PHE A 419 -6.91 -3.64 1.91
CA PHE A 419 -6.01 -4.77 2.01
C PHE A 419 -4.57 -4.34 1.70
N SER A 420 -3.61 -4.80 2.50
CA SER A 420 -2.20 -4.64 2.17
C SER A 420 -1.37 -5.85 2.57
N PHE A 421 -0.33 -6.10 1.78
CA PHE A 421 0.76 -6.95 2.22
C PHE A 421 1.79 -6.09 2.96
N PRO A 422 2.29 -6.57 4.09
CA PRO A 422 3.50 -6.04 4.67
C PRO A 422 4.68 -5.96 3.67
N SER A 423 5.46 -4.89 3.76
CA SER A 423 6.54 -4.59 2.84
C SER A 423 7.75 -3.99 3.56
N TYR A 424 8.80 -4.79 3.78
CA TYR A 424 10.05 -4.34 4.40
C TYR A 424 11.06 -3.73 3.44
N TRP A 425 11.18 -4.27 2.22
CA TRP A 425 12.35 -3.98 1.40
C TRP A 425 12.04 -3.02 0.26
N ILE A 426 12.83 -1.96 0.19
CA ILE A 426 12.75 -0.99 -0.89
C ILE A 426 14.01 -1.15 -1.73
N PHE A 427 13.91 -2.04 -2.72
CA PHE A 427 14.96 -2.30 -3.69
C PHE A 427 14.65 -1.61 -5.00
N GLU A 428 15.65 -1.05 -5.65
CA GLU A 428 15.54 -0.45 -6.98
C GLU A 428 14.74 -1.33 -7.96
N GLY A 429 13.73 -0.76 -8.63
CA GLY A 429 12.97 -1.43 -9.71
C GLY A 429 12.09 -2.60 -9.30
N LYS A 430 11.85 -2.84 -8.00
CA LYS A 430 11.07 -3.99 -7.55
C LYS A 430 9.54 -3.89 -7.77
N LEU A 431 9.03 -2.78 -8.29
CA LEU A 431 7.63 -2.57 -8.73
C LEU A 431 7.22 -3.45 -9.91
#